data_AF-A0A0N0XIR1-F1
#
_entry.id   AF-A0A0N0XIR1-F1
#
_cell.length_a   1.000
_cell.length_b   1.000
_cell.length_c   1.000
_cell.angle_alpha   90.00
_cell.angle_beta   90.00
_cell.angle_gamma   90.00
#
_symmetry.space_group_name_H-M   'P 1'
#
loop_
_entity.id
_entity.type
_entity.pdbx_description
1 polymer ?
#
loop_
_entity_poly.entity_id
_entity_poly.type
_entity_poly.pdbx_seq_one_letter_code
_entity_poly.pdbx_strand_id
1 'polypeptide(L)'
;MKEHLSALIDGELDPSGYDQVLASLHADASLRQQWHDWHMVGDVMQQHPILSPDFMQKFSARLAVEPIVIAPQANLRKRRFMRRALAPLSAAASVAFLGVVGWQAFHGAYTNGNVTALPQVAAVSASPLKVANAADSNPQFRAYLAAHREDSGNVIDGRDIVYASFETKQPK
;
A
#
# COMPACT_ATOMS: atom_id res chain seq x y z
N MET A 1 6.17 -25.47 18.77
CA MET A 1 6.95 -24.24 18.49
C MET A 1 7.92 -24.42 17.33
N LYS A 2 8.77 -25.45 17.32
CA LYS A 2 9.71 -25.72 16.21
C LYS A 2 9.03 -25.84 14.84
N GLU A 3 7.87 -26.49 14.77
CA GLU A 3 7.04 -26.58 13.55
C GLU A 3 6.59 -25.20 13.06
N HIS A 4 6.01 -24.37 13.94
CA HIS A 4 5.63 -23.00 13.60
C HIS A 4 6.84 -22.13 13.22
N LEU A 5 8.02 -22.38 13.80
CA LEU A 5 9.25 -21.71 13.42
C LEU A 5 9.70 -22.12 12.02
N SER A 6 9.60 -23.40 11.65
CA SER A 6 9.87 -23.88 10.30
C SER A 6 8.91 -23.25 9.30
N ALA A 7 7.60 -23.33 9.59
CA ALA A 7 6.58 -22.69 8.76
C ALA A 7 6.82 -21.18 8.61
N LEU A 8 7.35 -20.51 9.64
CA LEU A 8 7.74 -19.10 9.53
C LEU A 8 8.90 -18.89 8.55
N ILE A 9 9.94 -19.74 8.61
CA ILE A 9 11.10 -19.68 7.71
C ILE A 9 10.70 -19.95 6.26
N ASP A 10 9.84 -20.94 6.04
CA ASP A 10 9.37 -21.34 4.72
C ASP A 10 8.30 -20.37 4.15
N GLY A 11 7.81 -19.42 4.96
CA GLY A 11 6.77 -18.47 4.58
C GLY A 11 5.35 -19.06 4.56
N GLU A 12 5.15 -20.25 5.14
CA GLU A 12 3.89 -20.98 5.19
C GLU A 12 3.09 -20.72 6.47
N LEU A 13 3.62 -19.95 7.43
CA LEU A 13 2.93 -19.68 8.69
C LEU A 13 1.67 -18.84 8.50
N ASP A 14 0.55 -19.33 9.05
CA ASP A 14 -0.70 -18.59 9.08
C ASP A 14 -0.56 -17.24 9.84
N PRO A 15 -1.18 -16.14 9.35
CA PRO A 15 -1.05 -14.83 9.98
C PRO A 15 -1.44 -14.75 11.45
N SER A 16 -2.33 -15.60 11.93
CA SER A 16 -2.70 -15.65 13.36
C SER A 16 -1.58 -16.20 14.25
N GLY A 17 -0.62 -16.92 13.68
CA GLY A 17 0.50 -17.53 14.40
C GLY A 17 1.71 -16.62 14.58
N TYR A 18 1.81 -15.50 13.84
CA TYR A 18 3.00 -14.65 13.87
C TYR A 18 3.34 -14.13 15.27
N ASP A 19 2.36 -13.55 15.96
CA ASP A 19 2.59 -12.95 17.28
C ASP A 19 3.10 -13.97 18.30
N GLN A 20 2.58 -15.20 18.24
CA GLN A 20 2.99 -16.27 19.14
C GLN A 20 4.43 -16.73 18.88
N VAL A 21 4.80 -16.90 17.61
CA VAL A 21 6.16 -17.32 17.24
C VAL A 21 7.16 -16.21 17.56
N LEU A 22 6.84 -14.96 17.26
CA LEU A 22 7.68 -13.80 17.56
C LEU A 22 7.87 -13.61 19.07
N ALA A 23 6.81 -13.75 19.87
CA ALA A 23 6.91 -13.71 21.33
C ALA A 23 7.80 -14.84 21.88
N SER A 24 7.71 -16.03 21.29
CA SER A 24 8.53 -17.18 21.68
C SER A 24 9.99 -16.99 21.30
N LEU A 25 10.27 -16.45 20.10
CA LEU A 25 11.61 -16.06 19.67
C LEU A 25 12.22 -14.99 20.56
N HIS A 26 11.41 -14.05 21.08
CA HIS A 26 11.88 -13.04 22.02
C HIS A 26 12.22 -13.63 23.40
N ALA A 27 11.40 -14.57 23.90
CA ALA A 27 11.58 -15.14 25.24
C ALA A 27 12.66 -16.25 25.31
N ASP A 28 12.80 -17.07 24.27
CA ASP A 28 13.61 -18.30 24.31
C ASP A 28 14.92 -18.17 23.50
N ALA A 29 16.05 -18.17 24.21
CA ALA A 29 17.37 -18.14 23.59
C ALA A 29 17.70 -19.40 22.78
N SER A 30 17.21 -20.58 23.20
CA SER A 30 17.43 -21.84 22.48
C SER A 30 16.68 -21.89 21.16
N LEU A 31 15.52 -21.23 21.09
CA LEU A 31 14.73 -21.10 19.86
C LEU A 31 15.42 -20.14 18.88
N ARG A 32 16.01 -19.04 19.37
CA ARG A 32 16.84 -18.15 18.55
C ARG A 32 18.09 -18.84 18.01
N GLN A 33 18.72 -19.71 18.81
CA GLN A 33 19.86 -20.49 18.33
C GLN A 33 19.44 -21.44 17.20
N GLN A 34 18.31 -22.13 17.33
CA GLN A 34 17.80 -22.99 16.25
C GLN A 34 17.47 -22.21 14.98
N TRP A 35 16.84 -21.04 15.09
CA TRP A 35 16.61 -20.14 13.96
C TRP A 35 17.93 -19.79 13.26
N HIS A 36 18.95 -19.42 14.03
CA HIS A 36 20.27 -19.10 13.50
C HIS A 36 20.93 -20.30 12.79
N ASP A 37 20.95 -21.47 13.43
CA ASP A 37 21.57 -22.68 12.88
C ASP A 37 20.91 -23.09 11.56
N TRP A 38 19.58 -23.01 11.46
CA TRP A 38 18.85 -23.34 10.24
C TRP A 38 19.14 -22.38 9.09
N HIS A 39 19.18 -21.07 9.35
CA HIS A 39 19.60 -20.10 8.34
C HIS A 39 21.06 -20.27 7.93
N MET A 40 21.96 -20.59 8.88
CA MET A 40 23.37 -20.85 8.58
C MET A 40 23.55 -22.05 7.63
N VAL A 41 22.78 -23.13 7.81
CA VAL A 41 22.79 -24.26 6.88
C VAL A 41 22.34 -23.82 5.48
N GLY A 42 21.27 -23.02 5.39
CA GLY A 42 20.79 -22.45 4.13
C GLY A 42 21.85 -21.57 3.45
N ASP A 43 22.51 -20.72 4.23
CA ASP A 43 23.57 -19.84 3.75
C ASP A 43 24.75 -20.61 3.17
N VAL A 44 25.19 -21.69 3.84
CA VAL A 44 26.25 -22.57 3.34
C VAL A 44 25.84 -23.26 2.05
N MET A 45 24.59 -23.76 1.96
CA MET A 45 24.08 -24.42 0.76
C MET A 45 24.00 -23.48 -0.45
N GLN A 46 23.63 -22.22 -0.22
CA GLN A 46 23.52 -21.19 -1.26
C GLN A 46 24.86 -20.47 -1.54
N GLN A 47 25.94 -20.87 -0.85
CA GLN A 47 27.26 -20.25 -0.95
C GLN A 47 27.25 -18.75 -0.61
N HIS A 48 26.39 -18.33 0.32
CA HIS A 48 26.38 -16.96 0.82
C HIS A 48 27.68 -16.67 1.58
N PRO A 49 28.20 -15.44 1.49
CA PRO A 49 29.43 -15.06 2.18
C PRO A 49 29.22 -15.08 3.69
N ILE A 50 30.15 -15.70 4.41
CA ILE A 50 30.15 -15.71 5.87
C ILE A 50 30.40 -14.28 6.37
N LEU A 51 29.44 -13.75 7.13
CA LEU A 51 29.55 -12.42 7.74
C LEU A 51 30.50 -12.45 8.95
N SER A 52 31.00 -11.27 9.33
CA SER A 52 31.82 -11.14 10.55
C SER A 52 31.04 -11.60 11.80
N PRO A 53 31.67 -12.23 12.80
CA PRO A 53 31.00 -12.66 14.04
C PRO A 53 30.19 -11.55 14.73
N ASP A 54 30.71 -10.32 14.70
CA ASP A 54 30.07 -9.16 15.33
C ASP A 54 29.05 -8.43 14.42
N PHE A 55 28.70 -9.02 13.26
CA PHE A 55 27.84 -8.37 12.27
C PHE A 55 26.48 -7.97 12.89
N MET A 56 25.79 -8.91 13.54
CA MET A 56 24.47 -8.66 14.13
C MET A 56 24.52 -7.64 15.26
N GLN A 57 25.60 -7.60 16.03
CA GLN A 57 25.81 -6.60 17.07
C GLN A 57 25.97 -5.20 16.46
N LYS A 58 26.80 -5.07 15.40
CA LYS A 58 27.00 -3.78 14.72
C LYS A 58 25.75 -3.33 13.97
N PHE A 59 25.04 -4.26 13.35
CA PHE A 59 23.80 -4.00 12.63
C PHE A 59 22.70 -3.51 13.58
N SER A 60 22.44 -4.24 14.67
CA SER A 60 21.42 -3.85 15.66
C SER A 60 21.74 -2.50 16.33
N ALA A 61 23.01 -2.23 16.63
CA ALA A 61 23.42 -0.94 17.19
C ALA A 61 23.17 0.23 16.24
N ARG A 62 23.41 0.06 14.93
CA ARG A 62 23.10 1.08 13.92
C ARG A 62 21.60 1.24 13.74
N LEU A 63 20.86 0.13 13.63
CA LEU A 63 19.41 0.12 13.46
C LEU A 63 18.69 0.82 14.62
N ALA A 64 19.17 0.67 15.86
CA ALA A 64 18.60 1.33 17.03
C ALA A 64 18.75 2.86 17.01
N VAL A 65 19.73 3.39 16.27
CA VAL A 65 19.97 4.84 16.12
C VAL A 65 19.20 5.41 14.93
N GLU A 66 18.69 4.56 14.03
CA GLU A 66 17.92 5.02 12.88
C GLU A 66 16.58 5.64 13.33
N PRO A 67 16.20 6.81 12.78
CA PRO A 67 14.91 7.40 13.07
C PRO A 67 13.80 6.49 12.53
N ILE A 68 12.89 6.07 13.40
CA ILE A 68 11.73 5.24 13.01
C ILE A 68 10.85 6.06 12.06
N VAL A 69 11.00 5.85 10.75
CA VAL A 69 10.16 6.48 9.72
C VAL A 69 8.80 5.78 9.73
N ILE A 70 7.90 6.26 10.58
CA ILE A 70 6.49 5.87 10.51
C ILE A 70 5.96 6.44 9.18
N ALA A 71 5.76 5.58 8.18
CA ALA A 71 5.06 5.96 6.96
C ALA A 71 3.75 6.69 7.33
N PRO A 72 3.42 7.85 6.72
CA PRO A 72 2.37 8.75 7.19
C PRO A 72 0.97 8.11 7.15
N GLN A 73 0.61 7.38 8.20
CA GLN A 73 -0.70 6.74 8.40
C GLN A 73 -1.84 7.79 8.47
N ALA A 74 -1.51 9.04 8.78
CA ALA A 74 -2.46 10.14 8.85
C ALA A 74 -3.19 10.37 7.52
N ASN A 75 -2.50 10.23 6.39
CA ASN A 75 -3.08 10.44 5.06
C ASN A 75 -4.10 9.34 4.70
N LEU A 76 -3.83 8.09 5.10
CA LEU A 76 -4.73 6.95 4.88
C LEU A 76 -6.03 7.11 5.70
N ARG A 77 -5.92 7.57 6.95
CA ARG A 77 -7.10 7.83 7.81
C ARG A 77 -7.96 8.97 7.25
N LYS A 78 -7.34 10.07 6.81
CA LYS A 78 -8.06 11.21 6.21
C LYS A 78 -8.80 10.83 4.92
N ARG A 79 -8.16 10.06 4.03
CA ARG A 79 -8.76 9.56 2.78
C ARG A 79 -9.94 8.61 3.06
N ARG A 80 -9.84 7.73 4.06
CA ARG A 80 -10.93 6.83 4.46
C ARG A 80 -12.11 7.59 5.06
N PHE A 81 -11.85 8.58 5.92
CA PHE A 81 -12.89 9.44 6.49
C PHE A 81 -13.63 10.23 5.39
N MET A 82 -12.89 10.88 4.49
CA MET A 82 -13.47 11.67 3.40
C MET A 82 -14.32 10.81 2.45
N ARG A 83 -13.86 9.59 2.10
CA ARG A 83 -14.66 8.63 1.32
C ARG A 83 -15.98 8.24 2.02
N ARG A 84 -15.94 7.99 3.33
CA ARG A 84 -17.15 7.67 4.10
C ARG A 84 -18.11 8.85 4.22
N ALA A 85 -17.58 10.06 4.39
CA ALA A 85 -18.37 11.28 4.49
C ALA A 85 -19.05 11.67 3.16
N LEU A 86 -18.40 11.37 2.02
CA LEU A 86 -18.92 11.70 0.69
C LEU A 86 -19.83 10.61 0.09
N ALA A 87 -19.75 9.36 0.58
CA ALA A 87 -20.61 8.26 0.13
C ALA A 87 -22.13 8.57 0.14
N PRO A 88 -22.71 9.19 1.19
CA PRO A 88 -24.14 9.56 1.17
C PRO A 88 -24.46 10.71 0.21
N LEU A 89 -23.49 11.60 -0.07
CA LEU A 89 -23.68 12.74 -0.97
C LEU A 89 -23.84 12.30 -2.43
N SER A 90 -23.09 11.28 -2.86
CA SER A 90 -23.20 10.70 -4.20
C SER A 90 -24.56 10.05 -4.45
N ALA A 91 -25.13 9.38 -3.45
CA ALA A 91 -26.46 8.78 -3.57
C ALA A 91 -27.56 9.85 -3.67
N ALA A 92 -27.48 10.92 -2.86
CA ALA A 92 -28.45 12.01 -2.89
C ALA A 92 -28.43 12.78 -4.22
N ALA A 93 -27.26 13.00 -4.81
CA ALA A 93 -27.12 13.66 -6.12
C ALA A 93 -27.84 12.89 -7.24
N SER A 94 -27.75 11.56 -7.25
CA SER A 94 -28.44 10.72 -8.24
C SER A 94 -29.96 10.83 -8.13
N VAL A 95 -30.51 10.85 -6.91
CA VAL A 95 -31.96 10.99 -6.68
C VAL A 95 -32.44 12.40 -7.06
N ALA A 96 -31.68 13.44 -6.72
CA ALA A 96 -32.00 14.81 -7.10
C ALA A 96 -32.01 15.01 -8.62
N PHE A 97 -31.05 14.42 -9.34
CA PHE A 97 -31.02 14.46 -10.80
C PHE A 97 -32.25 13.79 -11.43
N LEU A 98 -32.61 12.58 -10.97
CA LEU A 98 -33.83 11.90 -11.44
C LEU A 98 -35.09 12.71 -11.13
N GLY A 99 -35.14 13.39 -9.99
CA GLY A 99 -36.25 14.28 -9.62
C GLY A 99 -36.40 15.48 -10.58
N VAL A 100 -35.31 16.15 -10.95
CA VAL A 100 -35.34 17.30 -11.88
C VAL A 100 -35.76 16.86 -13.29
N VAL A 101 -35.23 15.74 -13.79
CA VAL A 101 -35.60 15.20 -15.10
C VAL A 101 -37.08 14.79 -15.12
N GLY A 102 -37.56 14.13 -14.06
CA GLY A 102 -38.97 13.76 -13.91
C GLY A 102 -39.91 14.98 -13.89
N TRP A 103 -39.54 16.03 -13.16
CA TRP A 103 -40.30 17.28 -13.10
C TRP A 103 -40.39 17.98 -14.46
N GLN A 104 -39.27 18.06 -15.20
CA GLN A 104 -39.25 18.65 -16.54
C GLN A 104 -40.07 17.85 -17.55
N ALA A 105 -40.01 16.52 -17.52
CA ALA A 105 -40.82 15.66 -18.37
C ALA A 105 -42.32 15.81 -18.06
N PHE A 106 -42.68 15.90 -16.79
CA PHE A 106 -44.05 16.13 -16.35
C PHE A 106 -44.56 17.48 -16.86
N HIS A 107 -43.84 18.58 -16.62
CA HIS A 107 -44.27 19.91 -17.08
C HIS A 107 -44.25 20.09 -18.60
N GLY A 108 -43.34 19.41 -19.32
CA GLY A 108 -43.32 19.40 -20.78
C GLY A 108 -44.50 18.64 -21.40
N ALA A 109 -44.99 17.60 -20.73
CA ALA A 109 -46.13 16.81 -21.19
C ALA A 109 -47.48 17.56 -21.13
N TYR A 110 -47.64 18.54 -20.23
CA TYR A 110 -48.90 19.30 -20.10
C TYR A 110 -48.95 20.59 -20.90
N THR A 111 -47.81 21.08 -21.42
CA THR A 111 -47.77 22.42 -22.02
C THR A 111 -47.83 22.42 -23.54
N ASN A 112 -47.43 21.35 -24.24
CA ASN A 112 -47.57 21.32 -25.71
C ASN A 112 -47.78 19.88 -26.21
N GLY A 113 -48.88 19.64 -26.92
CA GLY A 113 -49.19 18.38 -27.60
C GLY A 113 -48.29 18.06 -28.81
N ASN A 114 -47.01 18.38 -28.73
CA ASN A 114 -45.98 18.00 -29.70
C ASN A 114 -44.96 17.10 -29.01
N VAL A 115 -44.95 15.84 -29.43
CA VAL A 115 -43.90 14.87 -29.11
C VAL A 115 -42.54 15.39 -29.57
N THR A 116 -41.87 16.09 -28.67
CA THR A 116 -40.52 16.60 -28.86
C THR A 116 -39.56 15.53 -28.36
N ALA A 117 -38.55 15.24 -29.18
CA ALA A 117 -37.60 14.14 -29.04
C ALA A 117 -37.11 13.89 -27.61
N LEU A 118 -36.97 12.59 -27.26
CA LEU A 118 -36.25 12.13 -26.09
C LEU A 118 -34.90 12.88 -25.99
N PRO A 119 -34.54 13.49 -24.84
CA PRO A 119 -33.21 14.05 -24.70
C PRO A 119 -32.23 12.90 -24.82
N GLN A 120 -31.45 12.87 -25.90
CA GLN A 120 -30.29 11.99 -25.98
C GLN A 120 -29.39 12.37 -24.83
N VAL A 121 -29.23 11.44 -23.88
CA VAL A 121 -28.21 11.51 -22.85
C VAL A 121 -26.89 11.65 -23.61
N ALA A 122 -26.32 12.86 -23.61
CA ALA A 122 -24.97 13.03 -24.08
C ALA A 122 -24.12 12.08 -23.25
N ALA A 123 -23.57 11.05 -23.89
CA ALA A 123 -22.61 10.17 -23.25
C ALA A 123 -21.48 11.08 -22.80
N VAL A 124 -21.43 11.37 -21.50
CA VAL A 124 -20.25 11.97 -20.90
C VAL A 124 -19.19 10.90 -21.07
N SER A 125 -18.39 11.02 -22.13
CA SER A 125 -17.18 10.26 -22.27
C SER A 125 -16.39 10.55 -21.01
N ALA A 126 -16.36 9.57 -20.09
CA ALA A 126 -15.47 9.60 -18.96
C ALA A 126 -14.07 9.58 -19.57
N SER A 127 -13.51 10.75 -19.86
CA SER A 127 -12.08 10.86 -20.07
C SER A 127 -11.48 10.30 -18.79
N PRO A 128 -10.70 9.21 -18.84
CA PRO A 128 -10.01 8.78 -17.65
C PRO A 128 -9.17 9.98 -17.21
N LEU A 129 -9.44 10.47 -16.00
CA LEU A 129 -8.55 11.39 -15.32
C LEU A 129 -7.17 10.75 -15.42
N LYS A 130 -6.32 11.31 -16.29
CA LYS A 130 -4.91 10.99 -16.32
C LYS A 130 -4.39 11.54 -15.01
N VAL A 131 -4.43 10.72 -13.96
CA VAL A 131 -3.73 10.99 -12.72
C VAL A 131 -2.27 11.01 -13.14
N ALA A 132 -1.76 12.21 -13.40
CA ALA A 132 -0.34 12.43 -13.55
C ALA A 132 0.25 12.11 -12.19
N ASN A 133 0.64 10.84 -11.98
CA ASN A 133 1.49 10.50 -10.88
C ASN A 133 2.76 11.32 -11.08
N ALA A 134 3.05 12.25 -10.16
CA ALA A 134 4.28 13.04 -10.18
C ALA A 134 5.54 12.15 -10.32
N ALA A 135 5.42 10.86 -9.98
CA ALA A 135 6.39 9.79 -10.20
C ALA A 135 6.85 9.59 -11.66
N ASP A 136 6.04 9.90 -12.68
CA ASP A 136 6.44 9.71 -14.09
C ASP A 136 7.39 10.80 -14.61
N SER A 137 7.53 11.91 -13.88
CA SER A 137 8.27 13.08 -14.35
C SER A 137 9.77 13.07 -14.02
N ASN A 138 10.25 12.16 -13.17
CA ASN A 138 11.67 12.09 -12.78
C ASN A 138 12.39 10.87 -13.41
N PRO A 139 13.31 11.07 -14.38
CA PRO A 139 14.00 9.97 -15.06
C PRO A 139 14.94 9.17 -14.14
N GLN A 140 15.53 9.79 -13.11
CA GLN A 140 16.35 9.08 -12.12
C GLN A 140 15.51 8.13 -11.26
N PHE A 141 14.28 8.54 -10.92
CA PHE A 141 13.34 7.70 -10.17
C PHE A 141 12.89 6.49 -11.00
N ARG A 142 12.68 6.66 -12.30
CA ARG A 142 12.39 5.53 -13.21
C ARG A 142 13.55 4.54 -13.30
N ALA A 143 14.79 5.03 -13.35
CA ALA A 143 15.98 4.17 -13.37
C ALA A 143 16.15 3.41 -12.04
N TYR A 144 15.90 4.06 -10.91
CA TYR A 144 15.92 3.44 -9.58
C TYR A 144 14.86 2.34 -9.45
N LEU A 145 13.61 2.63 -9.85
CA LEU A 145 12.53 1.65 -9.84
C LEU A 145 12.81 0.48 -10.78
N ALA A 146 13.36 0.73 -11.96
CA ALA A 146 13.75 -0.35 -12.88
C ALA A 146 14.82 -1.27 -12.26
N ALA A 147 15.81 -0.69 -11.56
CA ALA A 147 16.86 -1.45 -10.89
C ALA A 147 16.37 -2.25 -9.66
N HIS A 148 15.27 -1.83 -9.02
CA HIS A 148 14.73 -2.49 -7.82
C HIS A 148 13.47 -3.33 -8.10
N ARG A 149 13.06 -3.46 -9.38
CA ARG A 149 11.87 -4.23 -9.79
C ARG A 149 12.17 -5.70 -10.03
N GLU A 150 13.44 -6.08 -10.23
CA GLU A 150 13.80 -7.46 -10.57
C GLU A 150 13.91 -8.41 -9.38
N ASP A 151 13.85 -7.95 -8.12
CA ASP A 151 14.16 -8.80 -6.97
C ASP A 151 13.18 -8.73 -5.79
N SER A 152 11.87 -8.80 -6.06
CA SER A 152 10.99 -9.38 -5.03
C SER A 152 9.64 -9.75 -5.64
N GLY A 153 9.27 -11.01 -5.50
CA GLY A 153 7.86 -11.44 -5.48
C GLY A 153 7.16 -10.80 -4.28
N ASN A 154 7.04 -9.48 -4.29
CA ASN A 154 6.64 -8.68 -3.16
C ASN A 154 5.11 -8.59 -3.11
N VAL A 155 4.52 -9.18 -2.07
CA VAL A 155 3.10 -9.11 -1.72
C VAL A 155 2.61 -7.66 -1.44
N ILE A 156 3.51 -6.67 -1.50
CA ILE A 156 3.25 -5.25 -1.21
C ILE A 156 2.85 -4.42 -2.45
N ASP A 157 2.75 -5.01 -3.66
CA ASP A 157 2.39 -4.34 -4.94
C ASP A 157 1.03 -3.60 -4.97
N GLY A 158 0.28 -3.58 -3.86
CA GLY A 158 -1.01 -2.89 -3.73
C GLY A 158 -1.03 -1.64 -2.82
N ARG A 159 0.10 -1.20 -2.24
CA ARG A 159 0.08 -0.05 -1.30
C ARG A 159 0.71 1.20 -1.92
N ASP A 160 -0.08 2.27 -2.04
CA ASP A 160 0.35 3.64 -2.36
C ASP A 160 1.53 4.04 -1.46
N ILE A 161 2.77 3.94 -1.96
CA ILE A 161 3.97 4.38 -1.24
C ILE A 161 4.06 5.90 -1.37
N VAL A 162 3.88 6.62 -0.26
CA VAL A 162 4.08 8.07 -0.18
C VAL A 162 5.51 8.34 0.28
N TYR A 163 6.34 8.92 -0.61
CA TYR A 163 7.73 9.26 -0.34
C TYR A 163 7.86 10.59 0.44
N ALA A 164 8.79 10.63 1.39
CA ALA A 164 9.25 11.85 2.04
C ALA A 164 10.52 12.35 1.34
N SER A 165 10.56 13.65 0.98
CA SER A 165 11.76 14.30 0.44
C SER A 165 12.68 14.73 1.59
N PHE A 166 13.96 14.40 1.51
CA PHE A 166 14.99 14.89 2.42
C PHE A 166 15.78 15.99 1.74
N GLU A 167 15.40 17.24 2.00
CA GLU A 167 16.22 18.39 1.61
C GLU A 167 17.32 18.56 2.67
N THR A 168 18.56 18.22 2.33
CA THR A 168 19.72 18.46 3.19
C THR A 168 20.09 19.93 3.12
N LYS A 169 19.69 20.70 4.15
CA LYS A 169 20.09 22.09 4.31
C LYS A 169 21.61 22.16 4.49
N GLN A 170 22.33 22.67 3.48
CA GLN A 170 23.78 22.85 3.57
C GLN A 170 24.13 23.92 4.62
N PRO A 171 25.13 23.70 5.48
CA PRO A 171 25.60 24.71 6.42
C PRO A 171 26.41 25.79 5.70
N LYS A 172 26.25 27.05 6.15
CA LYS A 172 27.05 28.21 5.75
C LYS A 172 28.42 28.20 6.40
#